data_AF-A0A2H0D3X1-F1
#
_entry.id   AF-A0A2H0D3X1-F1
#
_cell.length_a   1.000
_cell.length_b   1.000
_cell.length_c   1.000
_cell.angle_alpha   90.00
_cell.angle_beta   90.00
_cell.angle_gamma   90.00
#
_symmetry.space_group_name_H-M   'P 1'
#
loop_
_entity.id
_entity.type
_entity.pdbx_description
1 polymer ?
#
loop_
_entity_poly.entity_id
_entity_poly.type
_entity_poly.pdbx_seq_one_letter_code
_entity_poly.pdbx_strand_id
1 'polypeptide(L)' 'SIQCGINYDLNEYFSIRSGFANEPAKYSAGFGVNYSQFEIDYAIFTHQELGLTHQFSVLLGLETLENRADKIRNYLGF' A
#
# COMPACT_ATOMS: atom_id res chain seq x y z
N SER A 1 -18.10 13.20 -6.91
CA SER A 1 -16.90 12.65 -6.26
C SER A 1 -15.93 12.03 -7.27
N ILE A 2 -14.84 12.75 -7.54
CA ILE A 2 -13.67 12.25 -8.30
C ILE A 2 -12.66 11.74 -7.27
N GLN A 3 -12.08 10.56 -7.51
CA GLN A 3 -11.06 9.95 -6.68
C GLN A 3 -9.88 9.53 -7.56
N CYS A 4 -8.68 9.95 -7.19
CA CYS A 4 -7.45 9.61 -7.88
C CYS A 4 -6.43 9.09 -6.86
N GLY A 5 -5.69 8.05 -7.25
CA GLY A 5 -4.65 7.46 -6.43
C GLY A 5 -3.48 6.99 -7.28
N ILE A 6 -2.28 7.12 -6.72
CA ILE A 6 -1.03 6.65 -7.30
C ILE A 6 -0.38 5.74 -6.26
N ASN A 7 -0.03 4.54 -6.69
CA ASN A 7 0.78 3.60 -5.94
C ASN A 7 2.10 3.41 -6.70
N TYR A 8 3.21 3.52 -5.99
CA TYR A 8 4.54 3.35 -6.53
C TYR A 8 5.33 2.37 -5.66
N ASP A 9 5.68 1.24 -6.24
CA ASP A 9 6.50 0.23 -5.60
C ASP A 9 7.97 0.56 -5.89
N LEU A 10 8.69 1.02 -4.88
CA LEU A 10 10.12 1.33 -5.00
C LEU A 10 10.93 0.05 -5.18
N ASN A 11 10.53 -1.00 -4.48
CA ASN A 11 11.05 -2.36 -4.59
C ASN A 11 10.00 -3.34 -4.05
N GLU A 12 10.33 -4.63 -4.05
CA GLU A 12 9.46 -5.71 -3.54
C GLU A 12 9.13 -5.57 -2.04
N TYR A 13 9.91 -4.77 -1.31
CA TYR A 13 9.80 -4.60 0.13
C TYR A 13 9.16 -3.28 0.56
N PHE A 14 9.04 -2.30 -0.34
CA PHE A 14 8.65 -0.95 0.03
C PHE A 14 7.81 -0.29 -1.06
N SER A 15 6.62 0.14 -0.66
CA SER A 15 5.66 0.82 -1.51
C SER A 15 5.26 2.16 -0.92
N ILE A 16 5.00 3.13 -1.78
CA ILE A 16 4.45 4.44 -1.42
C ILE A 16 3.13 4.60 -2.15
N ARG A 17 2.13 5.13 -1.43
CA ARG A 17 0.79 5.40 -1.96
C ARG A 17 0.35 6.81 -1.62
N SER A 18 -0.31 7.46 -2.55
CA SER A 18 -0.85 8.81 -2.39
C SER A 18 -2.17 8.93 -3.15
N GLY A 19 -3.13 9.66 -2.61
CA GLY A 19 -4.43 9.81 -3.22
C GLY A 19 -5.11 11.12 -2.84
N PHE A 20 -6.05 11.55 -3.68
CA PHE A 20 -6.92 12.67 -3.38
C PHE A 20 -8.34 12.40 -3.88
N ALA A 21 -9.32 12.89 -3.12
CA ALA A 21 -10.73 12.84 -3.47
C ALA A 21 -11.34 14.24 -3.32
N ASN A 22 -12.24 14.62 -4.23
CA ASN A 22 -12.74 16.01 -4.31
C ASN A 22 -14.13 16.23 -3.69
N GLU A 23 -14.67 15.27 -2.93
CA GLU A 23 -15.99 15.41 -2.29
C GLU A 23 -16.18 14.33 -1.22
N PRO A 24 -15.93 14.64 0.08
CA PRO A 24 -15.23 15.83 0.60
C PRO A 24 -13.78 15.90 0.10
N ALA A 25 -13.16 17.09 0.15
CA ALA A 25 -11.73 17.23 -0.14
C ALA A 25 -10.91 16.41 0.87
N LYS A 26 -10.35 15.28 0.44
CA LYS A 26 -9.53 14.38 1.26
C LYS A 26 -8.22 14.12 0.54
N TYR A 27 -7.12 14.22 1.27
CA TYR A 27 -5.79 13.82 0.81
C TYR A 27 -5.36 12.61 1.63
N SER A 28 -4.79 11.61 0.98
CA SER A 28 -4.22 10.44 1.62
C SER A 28 -2.78 10.23 1.16
N ALA A 29 -1.94 9.81 2.09
CA ALA A 29 -0.59 9.38 1.81
C ALA A 29 -0.24 8.20 2.72
N GLY A 30 0.59 7.29 2.26
CA GLY A 30 1.02 6.16 3.06
C GLY A 30 2.21 5.46 2.46
N PHE A 31 2.81 4.59 3.25
CA PHE A 31 3.84 3.67 2.80
C PHE A 31 3.55 2.28 3.36
N GLY A 32 4.03 1.28 2.64
CA GLY A 32 3.94 -0.12 3.00
C GLY A 32 5.33 -0.74 3.04
N VAL A 33 5.59 -1.54 4.06
CA VAL A 33 6.76 -2.40 4.15
C VAL A 33 6.28 -3.84 3.99
N ASN A 34 6.71 -4.48 2.91
CA ASN A 34 6.39 -5.85 2.57
C ASN A 34 7.61 -6.73 2.85
N TYR A 35 7.46 -7.80 3.61
CA TYR A 35 8.53 -8.73 3.92
C TYR A 35 8.01 -10.16 3.97
N SER A 36 8.10 -10.85 2.83
CA SER A 36 7.77 -12.28 2.63
C SER A 36 6.43 -12.75 3.20
N GLN A 37 6.27 -12.89 4.51
CA GLN A 37 5.03 -13.33 5.17
C GLN A 37 4.32 -12.20 5.92
N PHE A 38 4.84 -10.98 5.85
CA PHE A 38 4.39 -9.88 6.69
C PHE A 38 4.33 -8.59 5.89
N GLU A 39 3.25 -7.85 6.04
CA GLU A 39 3.08 -6.53 5.46
C GLU A 39 2.66 -5.57 6.57
N ILE A 40 3.37 -4.45 6.70
CA ILE A 40 2.98 -3.33 7.55
C ILE A 40 2.66 -2.17 6.65
N ASP A 41 1.48 -1.60 6.83
CA ASP A 41 1.13 -0.34 6.21
C ASP A 41 0.91 0.75 7.24
N TYR A 42 1.40 1.92 6.89
CA TYR A 42 1.07 3.14 7.59
C TYR A 42 0.51 4.15 6.60
N ALA A 43 -0.70 4.63 6.88
CA ALA A 43 -1.39 5.61 6.07
C ALA A 43 -1.90 6.76 6.92
N ILE A 44 -1.92 7.94 6.31
CA ILE A 44 -2.53 9.14 6.85
C ILE A 44 -3.57 9.64 5.87
N PHE A 45 -4.68 10.15 6.39
CA PHE A 45 -5.67 10.82 5.56
C PHE A 45 -6.24 12.04 6.27
N THR A 46 -6.46 13.10 5.48
CA THR A 46 -7.07 14.34 5.95
C THR A 46 -8.58 14.24 5.83
N HIS A 47 -9.28 14.50 6.92
CA HIS A 47 -10.73 14.66 6.96
C HIS A 47 -11.06 16.12 7.27
N GLN A 48 -11.94 16.74 6.48
CA GLN A 48 -12.24 18.18 6.56
C GLN A 48 -12.67 18.66 7.95
N GLU A 49 -13.33 17.79 8.74
CA GLU A 49 -13.81 18.13 10.09
C GLU A 49 -12.97 17.54 11.24
N LEU A 50 -12.29 16.41 11.00
CA LEU A 50 -11.56 15.67 12.05
C LEU A 50 -10.05 15.95 12.06
N GLY A 51 -9.53 16.61 11.02
CA GLY A 51 -8.09 16.83 10.86
C GLY A 51 -7.38 15.61 10.28
N LEU A 52 -6.21 15.27 10.83
CA LEU A 52 -5.35 14.20 10.32
C LEU A 52 -5.64 12.88 11.04
N THR A 53 -5.98 11.85 10.30
CA THR A 53 -6.20 10.50 10.83
C THR A 53 -5.04 9.60 10.45
N HIS A 54 -4.55 8.85 11.43
CA HIS A 54 -3.51 7.85 11.25
C HIS A 54 -4.14 6.46 11.18
N GLN A 55 -3.65 5.63 10.25
CA GLN A 55 -4.05 4.25 10.09
C GLN A 55 -2.80 3.38 10.05
N PHE A 56 -2.82 2.34 10.87
CA PHE A 56 -1.80 1.31 10.92
C PHE A 56 -2.46 -0.01 10.58
N SER A 57 -1.88 -0.73 9.62
CA SER A 57 -2.34 -2.06 9.22
C SER A 57 -1.18 -3.03 9.32
N VAL A 58 -1.50 -4.25 9.73
CA VAL A 58 -0.56 -5.35 9.81
C VAL A 58 -1.23 -6.57 9.20
N LEU A 59 -0.59 -7.15 8.21
CA LEU A 59 -1.05 -8.33 7.50
C LEU A 59 -0.03 -9.45 7.65
N LEU A 60 -0.51 -10.63 8.04
CA LEU A 60 0.29 -11.84 8.24
C LEU A 60 -0.19 -12.89 7.24
N GLY A 61 0.69 -13.25 6.31
CA GLY A 61 0.49 -14.36 5.39
C GLY A 61 0.86 -15.69 6.04
N LEU A 62 -0.05 -16.67 5.98
CA LEU A 62 0.22 -18.05 6.41
C LEU A 62 1.22 -18.75 5.47
N GLU A 63 1.30 -18.31 4.22
CA GLU A 63 2.28 -18.74 3.22
C GLU A 63 3.19 -17.55 2.86
N THR A 64 4.42 -17.82 2.43
CA THR A 64 5.31 -16.79 1.88
C THR A 64 4.65 -16.14 0.67
N LEU A 65 4.40 -14.83 0.75
CA LEU A 65 3.98 -13.99 -0.36
C LEU A 65 5.19 -13.82 -1.28
N GLU A 66 5.51 -14.87 -2.04
CA GLU A 66 6.43 -14.74 -3.17
C GLU A 66 5.81 -13.80 -4.19
N ASN A 67 6.62 -12.88 -4.71
CA ASN A 67 6.19 -11.98 -5.76
C ASN A 67 5.72 -12.82 -6.95
N ARG A 68 4.52 -12.55 -7.48
CA ARG A 68 3.94 -13.35 -8.57
C ARG A 68 4.86 -13.41 -9.79
N ALA A 69 5.63 -12.35 -10.02
CA ALA A 69 6.64 -12.29 -11.07
C ALA A 69 7.74 -13.35 -10.84
N ASP A 70 8.25 -13.48 -9.62
CA ASP A 70 9.29 -14.46 -9.28
C ASP A 70 8.76 -15.89 -9.31
N LYS A 71 7.52 -16.11 -8.88
CA LYS A 71 6.88 -17.41 -8.97
C LYS A 71 6.71 -17.88 -10.42
N ILE A 72 6.36 -16.96 -11.33
CA ILE A 72 6.27 -17.24 -12.76
C ILE A 72 7.66 -17.53 -13.35
N ARG A 73 8.69 -16.77 -12.98
CA ARG A 73 10.08 -17.02 -13.45
C ARG A 73 10.59 -18.39 -13.01
N ASN A 74 10.40 -18.73 -11.74
CA ASN A 74 10.73 -20.06 -11.20
C ASN A 74 9.98 -21.18 -11.92
N TYR A 75 8.68 -20.98 -12.20
CA TYR A 75 7.88 -21.98 -12.92
C TYR A 75 8.34 -22.17 -14.38
N LEU A 76 8.86 -21.11 -15.00
CA LEU A 76 9.36 -21.13 -16.36
C LEU A 76 10.83 -21.59 -16.46
N GLY A 77 11.51 -21.83 -15.34
CA GLY A 77 12.88 -22.32 -15.31
C GLY A 77 13.94 -21.30 -15.72
N PHE A 78 13.65 -20.01 -15.55
CA PHE A 78 14.59 -18.89 -15.79
C PHE A 78 15.08 -18.26 -14.49
#